data_AF-A0A291TAK5-F1
#
_entry.id   AF-A0A291TAK5-F1
#
_cell.length_a   1.000
_cell.length_b   1.000
_cell.length_c   1.000
_cell.angle_alpha   90.00
_cell.angle_beta   90.00
_cell.angle_gamma   90.00
#
_symmetry.space_group_name_H-M   'P 1'
#
loop_
_entity.id
_entity.type
_entity.pdbx_description
1 polymer ?
#
loop_
_entity_poly.entity_id
_entity_poly.type
_entity_poly.pdbx_seq_one_letter_code
_entity_poly.pdbx_strand_id
1 'polypeptide(L)'
;MAEMRFVQLDEKNEERMNAIRKFTLMDDTFMTQVFSGDKESTQELLRIILKRKDLIVARSATQLTIGNLFGRSVRLDIYATDDAGKQYDIEVQQEDKGAAPERARLNSAMFDSRLTTSGEKYSDLPETYIIFITANDVLGDGLPVYNIERTIQETGKLFHDRAHIVYVNGAYRGTDEVGALMQDFRCDDYRDIRNPKIRARVKYFKEETEGVAAMCKTMQVIVDREREDAEVAKGKRIALNLWKNGEHDLDKIAQTTELSLEQVREAITEPCSA
;
A
#
# COMPACT_ATOMS: atom_id res chain seq x y z
N MET A 1 -14.39 38.50 -11.90
CA MET A 1 -13.55 37.33 -12.26
C MET A 1 -12.57 36.92 -11.16
N ALA A 2 -11.87 37.85 -10.50
CA ALA A 2 -10.96 37.50 -9.39
C ALA A 2 -11.69 36.92 -8.17
N GLU A 3 -12.75 37.57 -7.72
CA GLU A 3 -13.56 37.16 -6.54
C GLU A 3 -14.18 35.76 -6.69
N MET A 4 -14.70 35.46 -7.89
CA MET A 4 -15.24 34.14 -8.24
C MET A 4 -14.15 33.04 -8.31
N ARG A 5 -12.90 33.41 -8.63
CA ARG A 5 -11.75 32.50 -8.63
C ARG A 5 -11.26 32.21 -7.21
N PHE A 6 -11.33 33.20 -6.31
CA PHE A 6 -11.02 33.06 -4.89
C PHE A 6 -12.02 32.14 -4.20
N VAL A 7 -13.33 32.35 -4.39
CA VAL A 7 -14.39 31.49 -3.83
C VAL A 7 -14.24 30.03 -4.27
N GLN A 8 -13.93 29.77 -5.56
CA GLN A 8 -13.70 28.42 -6.08
C GLN A 8 -12.44 27.74 -5.54
N LEU A 9 -11.42 28.50 -5.15
CA LEU A 9 -10.21 27.98 -4.52
C LEU A 9 -10.47 27.61 -3.07
N ASP A 10 -11.22 28.43 -2.34
CA ASP A 10 -11.58 28.18 -0.94
C ASP A 10 -12.53 26.98 -0.81
N GLU A 11 -13.55 26.84 -1.67
CA GLU A 11 -14.45 25.68 -1.69
C GLU A 11 -13.69 24.36 -1.97
N LYS A 12 -12.80 24.35 -2.98
CA LYS A 12 -11.97 23.17 -3.28
C LYS A 12 -11.00 22.83 -2.15
N ASN A 13 -10.52 23.83 -1.42
CA ASN A 13 -9.68 23.62 -0.25
C ASN A 13 -10.50 22.99 0.89
N GLU A 14 -11.71 23.47 1.15
CA GLU A 14 -12.60 22.89 2.16
C GLU A 14 -13.00 21.43 1.84
N GLU A 15 -13.33 21.12 0.59
CA GLU A 15 -13.62 19.75 0.16
C GLU A 15 -12.44 18.81 0.40
N ARG A 16 -11.22 19.25 0.06
CA ARG A 16 -9.99 18.49 0.32
C ARG A 16 -9.75 18.29 1.80
N MET A 17 -9.93 19.33 2.61
CA MET A 17 -9.80 19.22 4.06
C MET A 17 -10.80 18.24 4.66
N ASN A 18 -12.04 18.25 4.19
CA ASN A 18 -13.06 17.31 4.61
C ASN A 18 -12.74 15.87 4.18
N ALA A 19 -12.14 15.67 3.01
CA ALA A 19 -11.66 14.37 2.57
C ALA A 19 -10.47 13.88 3.43
N ILE A 20 -9.48 14.74 3.71
CA ILE A 20 -8.33 14.40 4.57
C ILE A 20 -8.80 13.94 5.96
N ARG A 21 -9.81 14.61 6.52
CA ARG A 21 -10.37 14.25 7.82
C ARG A 21 -10.99 12.85 7.84
N LYS A 22 -11.57 12.40 6.73
CA LYS A 22 -12.23 11.08 6.61
C LYS A 22 -11.27 9.92 6.40
N PHE A 23 -10.02 10.17 6.00
CA PHE A 23 -9.06 9.07 5.82
C PHE A 23 -8.80 8.33 7.12
N THR A 24 -8.57 7.03 7.01
CA THR A 24 -8.18 6.12 8.09
C THR A 24 -6.84 5.49 7.73
N LEU A 25 -6.22 4.75 8.66
CA LEU A 25 -4.97 4.03 8.33
C LEU A 25 -5.22 2.81 7.46
N MET A 26 -6.48 2.46 7.17
CA MET A 26 -6.80 1.50 6.13
C MET A 26 -6.67 2.09 4.72
N ASP A 27 -6.61 3.41 4.57
CA ASP A 27 -6.47 4.06 3.27
C ASP A 27 -4.99 4.14 2.86
N ASP A 28 -4.61 3.45 1.78
CA ASP A 28 -3.22 3.31 1.30
C ASP A 28 -2.46 4.65 1.24
N THR A 29 -3.13 5.69 0.71
CA THR A 29 -2.53 7.03 0.57
C THR A 29 -2.21 7.64 1.94
N PHE A 30 -3.14 7.52 2.88
CA PHE A 30 -2.99 8.12 4.21
C PHE A 30 -2.01 7.34 5.07
N MET A 31 -2.13 6.01 5.07
CA MET A 31 -1.20 5.08 5.70
C MET A 31 0.24 5.33 5.22
N THR A 32 0.43 5.46 3.91
CA THR A 32 1.75 5.78 3.32
C THR A 32 2.34 7.03 3.97
N GLN A 33 1.58 8.12 4.08
CA GLN A 33 2.10 9.37 4.66
C GLN A 33 2.39 9.24 6.16
N VAL A 34 1.49 8.58 6.90
CA VAL A 34 1.64 8.37 8.35
C VAL A 34 2.92 7.60 8.65
N PHE A 35 3.15 6.47 7.98
CA PHE A 35 4.30 5.60 8.25
C PHE A 35 5.58 6.00 7.49
N SER A 36 5.52 6.95 6.55
CA SER A 36 6.69 7.34 5.75
C SER A 36 7.84 7.84 6.63
N GLY A 37 8.89 7.03 6.74
CA GLY A 37 10.08 7.33 7.54
C GLY A 37 9.84 7.33 9.06
N ASP A 38 8.63 7.03 9.53
CA ASP A 38 8.29 7.12 10.96
C ASP A 38 8.57 5.82 11.69
N LYS A 39 9.77 5.72 12.25
CA LYS A 39 10.23 4.53 12.97
C LYS A 39 9.41 4.25 14.23
N GLU A 40 8.96 5.28 14.93
CA GLU A 40 8.25 5.11 16.20
C GLU A 40 6.87 4.45 16.00
N SER A 41 6.04 4.95 15.06
CA SER A 41 4.75 4.30 14.77
C SER A 41 4.93 2.90 14.20
N THR A 42 5.93 2.71 13.32
CA THR A 42 6.26 1.39 12.74
C THR A 42 6.68 0.39 13.82
N GLN A 43 7.44 0.85 14.82
CA GLN A 43 7.86 0.02 15.94
C GLN A 43 6.68 -0.39 16.81
N GLU A 44 5.81 0.55 17.18
CA GLU A 44 4.61 0.24 17.96
C GLU A 44 3.72 -0.78 17.24
N LEU A 45 3.54 -0.61 15.94
CA LEU A 45 2.81 -1.54 15.08
C LEU A 45 3.38 -2.96 15.16
N LEU A 46 4.68 -3.13 14.92
CA LEU A 46 5.36 -4.42 14.94
C LEU A 46 5.38 -5.06 16.34
N ARG A 47 5.61 -4.27 17.39
CA ARG A 47 5.61 -4.74 18.78
C ARG A 47 4.27 -5.35 19.19
N ILE A 48 3.18 -4.71 18.79
CA ILE A 48 1.82 -5.17 19.09
C ILE A 48 1.49 -6.44 18.30
N ILE A 49 1.72 -6.43 16.98
CA ILE A 49 1.38 -7.56 16.09
C ILE A 49 2.18 -8.81 16.47
N LEU A 50 3.49 -8.67 16.66
CA LEU A 50 4.41 -9.79 16.90
C LEU A 50 4.56 -10.12 18.40
N LYS A 51 3.94 -9.34 19.29
CA LYS A 51 4.07 -9.45 20.75
C LYS A 51 5.54 -9.39 21.23
N ARG A 52 6.36 -8.60 20.55
CA ARG A 52 7.81 -8.45 20.79
C ARG A 52 8.13 -7.08 21.36
N LYS A 53 7.96 -6.88 22.67
CA LYS A 53 8.21 -5.57 23.34
C LYS A 53 9.66 -5.10 23.26
N ASP A 54 10.58 -6.02 22.98
CA ASP A 54 12.01 -5.79 22.82
C ASP A 54 12.39 -5.27 21.43
N LEU A 55 11.52 -5.40 20.42
CA LEU A 55 11.83 -5.02 19.03
C LEU A 55 12.14 -3.52 18.91
N ILE A 56 13.25 -3.17 18.27
CA ILE A 56 13.63 -1.77 17.98
C ILE A 56 13.76 -1.57 16.47
N VAL A 57 12.96 -0.66 15.89
CA VAL A 57 13.00 -0.41 14.45
C VAL A 57 14.20 0.47 14.09
N ALA A 58 15.13 -0.09 13.32
CA ALA A 58 16.30 0.60 12.80
C ALA A 58 15.96 1.46 11.56
N ARG A 59 15.06 0.98 10.69
CA ARG A 59 14.64 1.67 9.46
C ARG A 59 13.16 1.43 9.19
N SER A 60 12.48 2.46 8.68
CA SER A 60 11.13 2.38 8.12
C SER A 60 11.09 3.19 6.82
N ALA A 61 10.40 2.67 5.81
CA ALA A 61 10.16 3.33 4.52
C ALA A 61 8.84 2.84 3.93
N THR A 62 8.16 3.66 3.13
CA THR A 62 6.89 3.31 2.49
C THR A 62 7.02 3.27 0.97
N GLN A 63 6.13 2.52 0.31
CA GLN A 63 6.06 2.41 -1.15
C GLN A 63 7.37 1.99 -1.81
N LEU A 64 8.02 0.98 -1.24
CA LEU A 64 9.29 0.48 -1.75
C LEU A 64 9.05 -0.52 -2.88
N THR A 65 9.33 -0.12 -4.12
CA THR A 65 9.17 -1.01 -5.29
C THR A 65 10.32 -2.02 -5.36
N ILE A 66 9.98 -3.30 -5.52
CA ILE A 66 10.86 -4.39 -5.96
C ILE A 66 10.59 -4.63 -7.44
N GLY A 67 11.50 -4.15 -8.29
CA GLY A 67 11.43 -4.38 -9.72
C GLY A 67 11.87 -5.80 -10.09
N ASN A 68 11.18 -6.42 -11.03
CA ASN A 68 11.65 -7.63 -11.72
C ASN A 68 11.67 -7.36 -13.22
N LEU A 69 12.81 -7.64 -13.87
CA LEU A 69 13.02 -7.38 -15.29
C LEU A 69 12.14 -8.23 -16.21
N PHE A 70 11.77 -9.43 -15.77
CA PHE A 70 11.05 -10.42 -16.58
C PHE A 70 9.76 -10.93 -15.92
N GLY A 71 9.38 -10.38 -14.77
CA GLY A 71 8.28 -10.87 -13.93
C GLY A 71 7.49 -9.76 -13.25
N ARG A 72 6.56 -10.14 -12.37
CA ARG A 72 5.75 -9.18 -11.62
C ARG A 72 6.64 -8.38 -10.65
N SER A 73 6.51 -7.07 -10.68
CA SER A 73 7.06 -6.20 -9.64
C SER A 73 6.10 -6.17 -8.44
N VAL A 74 6.65 -6.07 -7.24
CA VAL A 74 5.88 -5.93 -6.00
C VAL A 74 6.20 -4.57 -5.38
N ARG A 75 5.21 -3.88 -4.85
CA ARG A 75 5.40 -2.62 -4.13
C ARG A 75 5.03 -2.87 -2.68
N LEU A 76 6.02 -2.75 -1.81
CA LEU A 76 5.84 -2.91 -0.37
C LEU A 76 5.22 -1.64 0.18
N ASP A 77 4.11 -1.80 0.89
CA ASP A 77 3.37 -0.69 1.51
C ASP A 77 4.23 -0.04 2.60
N ILE A 78 4.67 -0.82 3.59
CA ILE A 78 5.63 -0.41 4.61
C ILE A 78 6.75 -1.46 4.68
N TYR A 79 7.98 -1.02 4.46
CA TYR A 79 9.20 -1.79 4.67
C TYR A 79 9.92 -1.33 5.92
N ALA A 80 10.28 -2.28 6.79
CA ALA A 80 11.04 -1.99 7.99
C ALA A 80 12.15 -3.00 8.26
N THR A 81 13.15 -2.58 9.05
CA THR A 81 14.18 -3.46 9.61
C THR A 81 14.34 -3.20 11.09
N ASP A 82 14.59 -4.25 11.88
CA ASP A 82 14.96 -4.10 13.28
C ASP A 82 16.50 -4.00 13.48
N ASP A 83 16.93 -3.80 14.72
CA ASP A 83 18.34 -3.74 15.13
C ASP A 83 19.04 -5.12 15.14
N ALA A 84 18.27 -6.22 15.08
CA ALA A 84 18.76 -7.58 14.91
C ALA A 84 18.92 -7.99 13.43
N GLY A 85 18.54 -7.11 12.48
CA GLY A 85 18.64 -7.34 11.04
C GLY A 85 17.45 -8.08 10.42
N LYS A 86 16.37 -8.32 11.17
CA LYS A 86 15.12 -8.89 10.65
C LYS A 86 14.43 -7.90 9.72
N GLN A 87 13.75 -8.43 8.72
CA GLN A 87 13.16 -7.66 7.63
C GLN A 87 11.64 -7.83 7.65
N TYR A 88 10.92 -6.73 7.48
CA TYR A 88 9.46 -6.70 7.55
C TYR A 88 8.89 -6.05 6.30
N ASP A 89 7.98 -6.77 5.65
CA ASP A 89 7.04 -6.26 4.65
C ASP A 89 5.65 -6.23 5.29
N ILE A 90 5.06 -5.04 5.43
CA ILE A 90 3.73 -4.87 6.02
C ILE A 90 2.82 -4.31 4.95
N GLU A 91 1.81 -5.10 4.58
CA GLU A 91 0.84 -4.87 3.51
C GLU A 91 -0.52 -4.54 4.14
N VAL A 92 -1.13 -3.41 3.78
CA VAL A 92 -2.46 -3.02 4.30
C VAL A 92 -3.48 -3.22 3.19
N GLN A 93 -4.54 -3.99 3.45
CA GLN A 93 -5.47 -4.43 2.41
C GLN A 93 -6.93 -4.17 2.82
N GLN A 94 -7.60 -3.31 2.05
CA GLN A 94 -9.03 -3.06 2.22
C GLN A 94 -9.89 -4.19 1.65
N GLU A 95 -9.50 -4.74 0.50
CA GLU A 95 -10.24 -5.78 -0.20
C GLU A 95 -9.62 -7.15 0.03
N ASP A 96 -10.44 -8.13 0.45
CA ASP A 96 -9.99 -9.49 0.76
C ASP A 96 -9.27 -10.17 -0.41
N LYS A 97 -9.67 -9.86 -1.65
CA LYS A 97 -9.03 -10.38 -2.87
C LYS A 97 -7.55 -9.98 -2.97
N GLY A 98 -7.17 -8.87 -2.35
CA GLY A 98 -5.80 -8.40 -2.24
C GLY A 98 -4.96 -9.22 -1.28
N ALA A 99 -5.55 -9.99 -0.36
CA ALA A 99 -4.83 -10.71 0.68
C ALA A 99 -4.79 -12.23 0.45
N ALA A 100 -4.91 -12.69 -0.81
CA ALA A 100 -4.85 -14.11 -1.13
C ALA A 100 -3.52 -14.77 -0.66
N PRO A 101 -3.54 -16.00 -0.14
CA PRO A 101 -2.33 -16.69 0.33
C PRO A 101 -1.23 -16.81 -0.74
N GLU A 102 -1.60 -16.92 -2.02
CA GLU A 102 -0.66 -16.95 -3.14
C GLU A 102 0.10 -15.63 -3.28
N ARG A 103 -0.52 -14.48 -2.97
CA ARG A 103 0.16 -13.18 -2.95
C ARG A 103 1.15 -13.12 -1.80
N ALA A 104 0.78 -13.58 -0.60
CA ALA A 104 1.71 -13.63 0.52
C ALA A 104 2.96 -14.48 0.21
N ARG A 105 2.78 -15.63 -0.46
CA ARG A 105 3.89 -16.45 -0.95
C ARG A 105 4.73 -15.74 -2.02
N LEU A 106 4.10 -15.05 -2.98
CA LEU A 106 4.81 -14.30 -4.02
C LEU A 106 5.62 -13.14 -3.43
N ASN A 107 5.03 -12.38 -2.50
CA ASN A 107 5.70 -11.30 -1.78
C ASN A 107 6.92 -11.84 -1.01
N SER A 108 6.76 -12.95 -0.26
CA SER A 108 7.87 -13.61 0.43
C SER A 108 9.03 -13.94 -0.52
N ALA A 109 8.75 -14.57 -1.65
CA ALA A 109 9.80 -14.92 -2.63
C ALA A 109 10.49 -13.68 -3.24
N MET A 110 9.72 -12.64 -3.57
CA MET A 110 10.24 -11.39 -4.12
C MET A 110 11.05 -10.60 -3.10
N PHE A 111 10.64 -10.66 -1.83
CA PHE A 111 11.34 -10.02 -0.72
C PHE A 111 12.68 -10.69 -0.46
N ASP A 112 12.73 -12.02 -0.39
CA ASP A 112 13.98 -12.77 -0.26
C ASP A 112 14.91 -12.46 -1.44
N SER A 113 14.39 -12.48 -2.68
CA SER A 113 15.18 -12.16 -3.88
C SER A 113 15.77 -10.75 -3.86
N ARG A 114 15.10 -9.78 -3.23
CA ARG A 114 15.61 -8.42 -3.07
C ARG A 114 16.74 -8.34 -2.04
N LEU A 115 16.65 -9.15 -0.99
CA LEU A 115 17.56 -9.13 0.15
C LEU A 115 18.86 -9.88 -0.13
N THR A 116 18.87 -10.75 -1.14
CA THR A 116 20.05 -11.52 -1.54
C THR A 116 20.79 -10.89 -2.71
N THR A 117 22.12 -11.04 -2.72
CA THR A 117 23.00 -10.78 -3.85
C THR A 117 23.59 -12.09 -4.39
N SER A 118 23.87 -12.14 -5.69
CA SER A 118 24.51 -13.31 -6.31
C SER A 118 25.82 -13.67 -5.62
N GLY A 119 25.93 -14.91 -5.14
CA GLY A 119 27.13 -15.45 -4.47
C GLY A 119 27.07 -15.47 -2.95
N GLU A 120 26.02 -14.91 -2.33
CA GLU A 120 25.79 -15.02 -0.88
C GLU A 120 25.36 -16.43 -0.46
N LYS A 121 25.67 -16.81 0.78
CA LYS A 121 25.25 -18.13 1.30
C LYS A 121 23.79 -18.06 1.73
N TYR A 122 23.06 -19.14 1.54
CA TYR A 122 21.67 -19.25 2.03
C TYR A 122 21.55 -19.09 3.56
N SER A 123 22.60 -19.42 4.32
CA SER A 123 22.65 -19.19 5.77
C SER A 123 22.57 -17.71 6.15
N ASP A 124 23.03 -16.84 5.25
CA ASP A 124 23.17 -15.41 5.49
C ASP A 124 21.88 -14.65 5.18
N LEU A 125 20.87 -15.33 4.59
CA LEU A 125 19.54 -14.78 4.37
C LEU A 125 18.97 -14.31 5.72
N PRO A 126 18.47 -13.06 5.82
CA PRO A 126 17.89 -12.56 7.06
C PRO A 126 16.56 -13.27 7.35
N GLU A 127 16.12 -13.20 8.61
CA GLU A 127 14.78 -13.63 8.98
C GLU A 127 13.76 -12.60 8.47
N THR A 128 12.72 -13.07 7.80
CA THR A 128 11.75 -12.22 7.08
C THR A 128 10.33 -12.42 7.59
N TYR A 129 9.56 -11.34 7.58
CA TYR A 129 8.14 -11.33 7.96
C TYR A 129 7.33 -10.62 6.87
N ILE A 130 6.35 -11.33 6.32
CA ILE A 130 5.32 -10.74 5.45
C ILE A 130 4.04 -10.63 6.27
N ILE A 131 3.62 -9.40 6.58
CA ILE A 131 2.52 -9.10 7.49
C ILE A 131 1.39 -8.46 6.69
N PHE A 132 0.27 -9.15 6.56
CA PHE A 132 -0.96 -8.60 5.97
C PHE A 132 -1.86 -8.05 7.08
N ILE A 133 -2.18 -6.77 7.04
CA ILE A 133 -3.24 -6.15 7.85
C ILE A 133 -4.45 -6.00 6.95
N THR A 134 -5.50 -6.77 7.25
CA THR A 134 -6.68 -6.89 6.37
C THR A 134 -7.90 -6.23 7.00
N ALA A 135 -8.76 -5.57 6.23
CA ALA A 135 -9.96 -4.91 6.77
C ALA A 135 -10.92 -5.89 7.47
N ASN A 136 -11.07 -7.08 6.88
CA ASN A 136 -11.93 -8.15 7.36
C ASN A 136 -11.12 -9.32 7.92
N ASP A 137 -11.82 -10.30 8.48
CA ASP A 137 -11.21 -11.58 8.82
C ASP A 137 -11.12 -12.48 7.58
N VAL A 138 -10.04 -12.32 6.80
CA VAL A 138 -9.86 -13.03 5.52
C VAL A 138 -9.68 -14.54 5.72
N LEU A 139 -9.20 -14.98 6.89
CA LEU A 139 -8.97 -16.41 7.18
C LEU A 139 -10.15 -17.05 7.92
N GLY A 140 -10.96 -16.27 8.63
CA GLY A 140 -12.31 -16.66 9.06
C GLY A 140 -12.43 -17.34 10.42
N ASP A 141 -11.32 -17.57 11.14
CA ASP A 141 -11.36 -18.23 12.47
C ASP A 141 -11.58 -17.26 13.65
N GLY A 142 -11.80 -15.97 13.41
CA GLY A 142 -12.06 -14.97 14.45
C GLY A 142 -10.86 -14.59 15.32
N LEU A 143 -9.64 -15.01 14.95
CA LEU A 143 -8.43 -14.71 15.71
C LEU A 143 -7.91 -13.29 15.41
N PRO A 144 -7.26 -12.62 16.38
CA PRO A 144 -6.67 -11.29 16.15
C PRO A 144 -5.49 -11.35 15.18
N VAL A 145 -4.65 -12.38 15.30
CA VAL A 145 -3.44 -12.58 14.50
C VAL A 145 -3.29 -14.06 14.18
N TYR A 146 -2.98 -14.36 12.93
CA TYR A 146 -2.66 -15.69 12.42
C TYR A 146 -1.18 -15.74 12.07
N ASN A 147 -0.45 -16.70 12.63
CA ASN A 147 0.94 -16.96 12.26
C ASN A 147 0.99 -18.21 11.39
N ILE A 148 1.50 -18.07 10.17
CA ILE A 148 1.57 -19.13 9.18
C ILE A 148 3.03 -19.59 9.10
N GLU A 149 3.27 -20.82 9.55
CA GLU A 149 4.59 -21.43 9.65
C GLU A 149 4.66 -22.72 8.83
N ARG A 150 5.85 -23.05 8.31
CA ARG A 150 6.08 -24.34 7.64
C ARG A 150 6.44 -25.41 8.67
N THR A 151 5.86 -26.59 8.50
CA THR A 151 6.09 -27.76 9.36
C THR A 151 6.51 -28.98 8.54
N ILE A 152 7.34 -29.83 9.15
CA ILE A 152 7.63 -31.18 8.64
C ILE A 152 6.39 -32.05 8.85
N GLN A 153 5.70 -32.43 7.78
CA GLN A 153 4.39 -33.08 7.84
C GLN A 153 4.39 -34.37 8.67
N GLU A 154 5.46 -35.16 8.57
CA GLU A 154 5.57 -36.48 9.23
C GLU A 154 5.79 -36.37 10.74
N THR A 155 6.30 -35.24 11.22
CA THR A 155 6.70 -35.08 12.63
C THR A 155 5.97 -33.94 13.35
N GLY A 156 5.29 -33.07 12.61
CA GLY A 156 4.67 -31.85 13.12
C GLY A 156 5.67 -30.79 13.61
N LYS A 157 6.98 -31.02 13.49
CA LYS A 157 8.01 -30.06 13.93
C LYS A 157 8.04 -28.86 12.99
N LEU A 158 8.32 -27.68 13.54
CA LEU A 158 8.60 -26.48 12.75
C LEU A 158 9.83 -26.71 11.87
N PHE A 159 9.76 -26.22 10.63
CA PHE A 159 10.85 -26.34 9.66
C PHE A 159 11.99 -25.36 9.94
N HIS A 160 11.70 -24.23 10.61
CA HIS A 160 12.67 -23.20 10.99
C HIS A 160 13.45 -22.59 9.82
N ASP A 161 12.78 -22.31 8.70
CA ASP A 161 13.37 -21.61 7.55
C ASP A 161 13.50 -20.09 7.71
N ARG A 162 13.00 -19.53 8.83
CA ARG A 162 13.07 -18.09 9.18
C ARG A 162 12.26 -17.18 8.25
N ALA A 163 11.29 -17.73 7.53
CA ALA A 163 10.38 -16.98 6.67
C ALA A 163 8.95 -17.07 7.21
N HIS A 164 8.45 -15.95 7.74
CA HIS A 164 7.20 -15.88 8.48
C HIS A 164 6.13 -15.14 7.67
N ILE A 165 4.91 -15.68 7.65
CA ILE A 165 3.73 -14.98 7.11
C ILE A 165 2.76 -14.75 8.26
N VAL A 166 2.27 -13.52 8.39
CA VAL A 166 1.36 -13.11 9.46
C VAL A 166 0.15 -12.44 8.84
N TYR A 167 -1.04 -12.83 9.27
CA TYR A 167 -2.28 -12.13 8.94
C TYR A 167 -2.86 -11.49 10.19
N VAL A 168 -3.20 -10.22 10.11
CA VAL A 168 -3.83 -9.44 11.17
C VAL A 168 -5.27 -9.16 10.76
N ASN A 169 -6.18 -9.56 11.63
CA ASN A 169 -7.62 -9.43 11.43
C ASN A 169 -8.10 -8.03 11.82
N GLY A 170 -8.32 -7.16 10.84
CA GLY A 170 -8.88 -5.83 11.04
C GLY A 170 -10.36 -5.82 11.42
N ALA A 171 -11.08 -6.93 11.31
CA ALA A 171 -12.43 -7.06 11.88
C ALA A 171 -12.40 -7.41 13.38
N TYR A 172 -11.24 -7.69 13.96
CA TYR A 172 -11.12 -7.99 15.39
C TYR A 172 -11.53 -6.80 16.28
N ARG A 173 -12.26 -7.09 17.36
CA ARG A 173 -12.81 -6.11 18.33
C ARG A 173 -12.52 -6.46 19.79
N GLY A 174 -11.45 -7.22 20.06
CA GLY A 174 -11.05 -7.56 21.42
C GLY A 174 -10.61 -6.34 22.24
N THR A 175 -10.47 -6.54 23.55
CA THR A 175 -10.06 -5.50 24.49
C THR A 175 -8.55 -5.46 24.74
N ASP A 176 -7.77 -6.23 23.98
CA ASP A 176 -6.31 -6.31 24.07
C ASP A 176 -5.60 -5.28 23.18
N GLU A 177 -4.27 -5.32 23.14
CA GLU A 177 -3.45 -4.39 22.36
C GLU A 177 -3.72 -4.50 20.85
N VAL A 178 -4.00 -5.69 20.32
CA VAL A 178 -4.33 -5.87 18.89
C VAL A 178 -5.70 -5.30 18.58
N GLY A 179 -6.71 -5.54 19.42
CA GLY A 179 -8.04 -4.95 19.25
C GLY A 179 -8.02 -3.43 19.33
N ALA A 180 -7.21 -2.87 20.23
CA ALA A 180 -6.94 -1.43 20.30
C ALA A 180 -6.27 -0.91 19.02
N LEU A 181 -5.23 -1.57 18.52
CA LEU A 181 -4.54 -1.20 17.29
C LEU A 181 -5.48 -1.25 16.08
N MET A 182 -6.31 -2.29 15.98
CA MET A 182 -7.26 -2.41 14.87
C MET A 182 -8.32 -1.30 14.96
N GLN A 183 -8.76 -0.90 16.17
CA GLN A 183 -9.60 0.30 16.33
C GLN A 183 -8.91 1.54 15.76
N ASP A 184 -7.65 1.76 16.14
CA ASP A 184 -6.87 2.90 15.66
C ASP A 184 -6.79 2.94 14.12
N PHE A 185 -6.67 1.78 13.48
CA PHE A 185 -6.61 1.70 12.01
C PHE A 185 -7.88 2.17 11.30
N ARG A 186 -9.03 2.06 11.95
CA ARG A 186 -10.35 2.44 11.41
C ARG A 186 -10.82 3.82 11.85
N CYS A 187 -10.11 4.47 12.76
CA CYS A 187 -10.50 5.78 13.27
C CYS A 187 -10.22 6.87 12.23
N ASP A 188 -11.24 7.66 11.94
CA ASP A 188 -11.12 8.92 11.22
C ASP A 188 -10.83 10.10 12.17
N ASP A 189 -11.21 10.01 13.45
CA ASP A 189 -10.80 10.98 14.45
C ASP A 189 -9.51 10.54 15.17
N TYR A 190 -8.44 11.33 15.04
CA TYR A 190 -7.19 11.04 15.73
C TYR A 190 -7.34 11.06 17.25
N ARG A 191 -8.34 11.77 17.80
CA ARG A 191 -8.57 11.85 19.25
C ARG A 191 -8.98 10.50 19.83
N ASP A 192 -9.58 9.64 19.00
CA ASP A 192 -10.02 8.29 19.35
C ASP A 192 -8.94 7.22 19.16
N ILE A 193 -7.81 7.57 18.52
CA ILE A 193 -6.65 6.68 18.37
C ILE A 193 -5.99 6.48 19.73
N ARG A 194 -5.87 5.24 20.18
CA ARG A 194 -5.32 4.85 21.48
C ARG A 194 -3.80 4.94 21.50
N ASN A 195 -3.12 4.44 20.48
CA ASN A 195 -1.67 4.48 20.44
C ASN A 195 -1.15 5.94 20.34
N PRO A 196 -0.36 6.43 21.31
CA PRO A 196 0.02 7.85 21.37
C PRO A 196 0.95 8.28 20.22
N LYS A 197 1.80 7.37 19.72
CA LYS A 197 2.74 7.66 18.62
C LYS A 197 2.00 7.79 17.30
N ILE A 198 1.16 6.79 17.00
CA ILE A 198 0.29 6.81 15.82
C ILE A 198 -0.66 8.02 15.90
N ARG A 199 -1.26 8.29 17.06
CA ARG A 199 -2.14 9.45 17.28
C ARG A 199 -1.46 10.77 16.93
N ALA A 200 -0.24 11.00 17.43
CA ALA A 200 0.50 12.22 17.14
C ALA A 200 0.78 12.36 15.64
N ARG A 201 1.11 11.25 14.98
CA ARG A 201 1.39 11.23 13.54
C ARG A 201 0.15 11.48 12.69
N VAL A 202 -1.00 10.90 13.04
CA VAL A 202 -2.29 11.15 12.38
C VAL A 202 -2.74 12.59 12.60
N LYS A 203 -2.59 13.14 13.81
CA LYS A 203 -2.89 14.55 14.11
C LYS A 203 -2.10 15.49 13.19
N TYR A 204 -0.79 15.25 13.04
CA TYR A 204 0.07 16.07 12.17
C TYR A 204 -0.51 16.19 10.75
N PHE A 205 -0.92 15.07 10.14
CA PHE A 205 -1.46 15.09 8.77
C PHE A 205 -2.92 15.59 8.66
N LYS A 206 -3.68 15.64 9.76
CA LYS A 206 -5.08 16.06 9.75
C LYS A 206 -5.33 17.50 10.21
N GLU A 207 -4.48 18.05 11.06
CA GLU A 207 -4.70 19.37 11.67
C GLU A 207 -3.52 20.32 11.57
N GLU A 208 -2.28 19.81 11.56
CA GLU A 208 -1.10 20.68 11.58
C GLU A 208 -0.79 21.19 10.17
N THR A 209 -0.58 22.51 10.04
CA THR A 209 -0.52 23.21 8.75
C THR A 209 0.42 22.55 7.74
N GLU A 210 1.61 22.13 8.17
CA GLU A 210 2.60 21.48 7.30
C GLU A 210 2.16 20.08 6.85
N GLY A 211 1.63 19.27 7.76
CA GLY A 211 1.17 17.92 7.44
C GLY A 211 -0.06 17.95 6.54
N VAL A 212 -0.99 18.86 6.82
CA VAL A 212 -2.15 19.12 5.95
C VAL A 212 -1.70 19.56 4.56
N ALA A 213 -0.74 20.49 4.46
CA ALA A 213 -0.22 20.93 3.17
C ALA A 213 0.44 19.78 2.38
N ALA A 214 1.18 18.89 3.07
CA ALA A 214 1.74 17.69 2.46
C ALA A 214 0.64 16.75 1.94
N MET A 215 -0.44 16.52 2.71
CA MET A 215 -1.59 15.72 2.27
C MET A 215 -2.30 16.34 1.06
N CYS A 216 -2.56 17.65 1.09
CA CYS A 216 -3.17 18.36 -0.04
C CYS A 216 -2.33 18.23 -1.32
N LYS A 217 -1.00 18.32 -1.21
CA LYS A 217 -0.09 18.11 -2.34
C LYS A 217 -0.17 16.67 -2.86
N THR A 218 -0.18 15.68 -1.97
CA THR A 218 -0.32 14.27 -2.35
C THR A 218 -1.65 14.01 -3.06
N MET A 219 -2.76 14.53 -2.54
CA MET A 219 -4.07 14.42 -3.20
C MET A 219 -4.10 15.10 -4.56
N GLN A 220 -3.46 16.26 -4.70
CA GLN A 220 -3.35 16.94 -6.00
C GLN A 220 -2.64 16.07 -7.04
N VAL A 221 -1.52 15.44 -6.65
CA VAL A 221 -0.79 14.51 -7.55
C VAL A 221 -1.66 13.33 -7.96
N ILE A 222 -2.48 12.79 -7.06
CA ILE A 222 -3.40 11.69 -7.38
C ILE A 222 -4.46 12.15 -8.38
N VAL A 223 -5.12 13.29 -8.11
CA VAL A 223 -6.14 13.86 -8.99
C VAL A 223 -5.58 14.17 -10.39
N ASP A 224 -4.36 14.70 -10.48
CA ASP A 224 -3.74 15.02 -11.76
C ASP A 224 -3.42 13.74 -12.55
N ARG A 225 -2.90 12.70 -11.88
CA ARG A 225 -2.69 11.38 -12.51
C ARG A 225 -3.98 10.74 -12.99
N GLU A 226 -5.04 10.75 -12.18
CA GLU A 226 -6.34 10.20 -12.59
C GLU A 226 -6.93 10.93 -13.80
N ARG A 227 -6.73 12.25 -13.89
CA ARG A 227 -7.13 13.03 -15.07
C ARG A 227 -6.33 12.66 -16.31
N GLU A 228 -5.01 12.53 -16.18
CA GLU A 228 -4.14 12.09 -17.27
C GLU A 228 -4.54 10.70 -17.75
N ASP A 229 -4.72 9.74 -16.84
CA ASP A 229 -5.15 8.37 -17.16
C ASP A 229 -6.52 8.34 -17.85
N ALA A 230 -7.46 9.17 -17.41
CA ALA A 230 -8.79 9.28 -18.02
C ALA A 230 -8.75 9.87 -19.44
N GLU A 231 -7.94 10.92 -19.68
CA GLU A 231 -7.76 11.45 -21.03
C GLU A 231 -7.04 10.45 -21.94
N VAL A 232 -6.03 9.72 -21.44
CA VAL A 232 -5.38 8.63 -22.17
C VAL A 232 -6.39 7.53 -22.53
N ALA A 233 -7.20 7.07 -21.58
CA ALA A 233 -8.21 6.03 -21.83
C ALA A 233 -9.26 6.46 -22.86
N LYS A 234 -9.70 7.72 -22.80
CA LYS A 234 -10.59 8.33 -23.79
C LYS A 234 -9.92 8.43 -25.16
N GLY A 235 -8.66 8.85 -25.22
CA GLY A 235 -7.84 8.86 -26.43
C GLY A 235 -7.74 7.47 -27.06
N LYS A 236 -7.45 6.44 -26.25
CA LYS A 236 -7.35 5.04 -26.69
C LYS A 236 -8.66 4.56 -27.31
N ARG A 237 -9.80 4.90 -26.71
CA ARG A 237 -11.14 4.60 -27.27
C ARG A 237 -11.38 5.28 -28.61
N ILE A 238 -10.96 6.54 -28.77
CA ILE A 238 -11.08 7.26 -30.06
C ILE A 238 -10.16 6.64 -31.11
N ALA A 239 -8.92 6.30 -30.74
CA ALA A 239 -7.95 5.65 -31.61
C ALA A 239 -8.47 4.32 -32.17
N LEU A 240 -9.06 3.48 -31.30
CA LEU A 240 -9.68 2.22 -31.69
C LEU A 240 -10.86 2.43 -32.66
N ASN A 241 -11.68 3.46 -32.45
CA ASN A 241 -12.79 3.78 -33.33
C ASN A 241 -12.32 4.28 -34.70
N LEU A 242 -11.29 5.13 -34.75
CA LEU A 242 -10.68 5.58 -36.02
C LEU A 242 -10.13 4.40 -36.81
N TRP A 243 -9.42 3.50 -36.12
CA TRP A 243 -8.90 2.26 -36.70
C TRP A 243 -10.00 1.37 -37.29
N LYS A 244 -11.08 1.13 -36.54
CA LYS A 244 -12.23 0.32 -37.01
C LYS A 244 -12.97 0.98 -38.17
N ASN A 245 -12.91 2.30 -38.30
CA ASN A 245 -13.58 3.06 -39.34
C ASN A 245 -12.68 3.35 -40.57
N GLY A 246 -11.52 2.70 -40.67
CA GLY A 246 -10.69 2.68 -41.88
C GLY A 246 -9.55 3.69 -41.93
N GLU A 247 -9.31 4.45 -40.85
CA GLU A 247 -8.07 5.20 -40.70
C GLU A 247 -6.98 4.27 -40.16
N HIS A 248 -5.90 4.05 -40.91
CA HIS A 248 -4.82 3.13 -40.54
C HIS A 248 -3.45 3.80 -40.47
N ASP A 249 -3.38 5.12 -40.69
CA ASP A 249 -2.17 5.90 -40.46
C ASP A 249 -1.99 6.14 -38.95
N LEU A 250 -1.05 5.41 -38.35
CA LEU A 250 -0.76 5.49 -36.91
C LEU A 250 -0.30 6.88 -36.48
N ASP A 251 0.45 7.60 -37.32
CA ASP A 251 0.92 8.95 -37.01
C ASP A 251 -0.25 9.92 -37.02
N LYS A 252 -1.17 9.78 -37.98
CA LYS A 252 -2.39 10.58 -38.03
C LYS A 252 -3.32 10.29 -36.87
N ILE A 253 -3.48 9.02 -36.47
CA ILE A 253 -4.28 8.64 -35.29
C ILE A 253 -3.65 9.20 -34.01
N ALA A 254 -2.34 9.04 -33.84
CA ALA A 254 -1.60 9.58 -32.69
C ALA A 254 -1.76 11.10 -32.59
N GLN A 255 -1.57 11.83 -33.70
CA GLN A 255 -1.78 13.28 -33.75
C GLN A 255 -3.22 13.68 -33.43
N THR A 256 -4.21 12.93 -33.92
CA THR A 256 -5.64 13.22 -33.70
C THR A 256 -6.08 12.98 -32.25
N THR A 257 -5.46 12.00 -31.59
CA THR A 257 -5.82 11.57 -30.23
C THR A 257 -4.88 12.12 -29.15
N GLU A 258 -3.84 12.85 -29.56
CA GLU A 258 -2.76 13.33 -28.69
C GLU A 258 -2.06 12.20 -27.90
N LEU A 259 -2.11 10.97 -28.42
CA LEU A 259 -1.47 9.81 -27.84
C LEU A 259 -0.06 9.59 -28.41
N SER A 260 0.78 8.89 -27.64
CA SER A 260 2.01 8.34 -28.19
C SER A 260 1.70 7.19 -29.17
N LEU A 261 2.61 6.93 -30.11
CA LEU A 261 2.49 5.78 -31.03
C LEU A 261 2.36 4.45 -30.30
N GLU A 262 2.98 4.32 -29.13
CA GLU A 262 2.88 3.13 -28.29
C GLU A 262 1.46 2.96 -27.72
N GLN A 263 0.87 4.04 -27.19
CA GLN A 263 -0.50 4.02 -26.67
C GLN A 263 -1.54 3.75 -27.76
N VAL A 264 -1.32 4.27 -28.98
CA VAL A 264 -2.17 3.96 -30.14
C VAL A 264 -2.08 2.47 -30.50
N ARG A 265 -0.86 1.92 -30.57
CA ARG A 265 -0.64 0.49 -30.86
C ARG A 265 -1.31 -0.39 -29.82
N GLU A 266 -1.14 -0.08 -28.54
CA GLU A 266 -1.79 -0.77 -27.44
C GLU A 266 -3.32 -0.77 -27.64
N ALA A 267 -3.91 0.41 -27.86
CA ALA A 267 -5.35 0.58 -28.03
C ALA A 267 -5.97 -0.22 -29.18
N ILE A 268 -5.24 -0.42 -30.28
CA ILE A 268 -5.74 -1.18 -31.45
C ILE A 268 -5.44 -2.68 -31.37
N THR A 269 -4.58 -3.10 -30.43
CA THR A 269 -4.21 -4.51 -30.23
C THR A 269 -4.95 -5.19 -29.08
N GLU A 270 -5.45 -4.44 -28.09
CA GLU A 270 -6.22 -5.02 -27.00
C GLU A 270 -7.62 -5.45 -27.47
N PRO A 271 -8.03 -6.73 -27.27
CA PRO A 271 -9.40 -7.14 -27.50
C PRO A 271 -10.29 -6.46 -26.46
N CYS A 272 -11.29 -5.70 -26.94
CA CYS A 272 -12.30 -5.05 -26.12
C CYS A 272 -12.94 -6.08 -25.17
N SER A 273 -12.58 -6.07 -23.88
CA SER A 273 -13.36 -6.73 -22.84
C SER A 273 -14.68 -5.98 -22.72
N ALA A 274 -15.75 -6.66 -23.16
CA ALA A 274 -17.14 -6.23 -22.96
C ALA A 274 -17.59 -6.49 -21.52
#